data_AF-A0A154NW86-F1
#
_entry.id   AF-A0A154NW86-F1
#
_cell.length_a   1.000
_cell.length_b   1.000
_cell.length_c   1.000
_cell.angle_alpha   90.00
_cell.angle_beta   90.00
_cell.angle_gamma   90.00
#
_symmetry.space_group_name_H-M   'P 1'
#
loop_
_entity.id
_entity.type
_entity.pdbx_description
1 polymer ?
#
loop_
_entity_poly.entity_id
_entity_poly.type
_entity_poly.pdbx_seq_one_letter_code
_entity_poly.pdbx_strand_id
1 'polypeptide(L)'
;MERMRPEPSQIATAMHRRGGRRMGGGGVPSAAKAPAPTPAPISAAPSQPSTSAAGAQQPKWSEVVGRKAKRAAARAAAPLPSTKRTPGPTLGKRALPGGREGVNRPLRVPKRAAVTLTVPPGSKLSYVDAFEKASTSVRKHDYENFLCTLSLSSKTRAAGFAIRAFNVEVAQVQDQIRDYKIGEMRIKFWTDALNETYRGNPPRSPVMLELYRILQKCSLSKRYFKRLIDIRLERLRNYLFLDMNEVEKYAEYSTSSIYYLMLEAHNITDINADHAASHMGKAHGIINLIRSIPHNARDRVNMLPQDTLMRHNVSTEAIFQGQMNQGLQNVIYDITSCGKLHLDVAISLKSKLDKNVDLIFLPIVCLERYINELRKVDFNVFDTRLQKRDSLLPMRVLWKKLLH
;
A
#
# COMPACT_ATOMS: atom_id res chain seq x y z
N MET A 1 -44.72 52.65 -2.57
CA MET A 1 -44.16 52.39 -1.23
C MET A 1 -42.66 52.23 -1.40
N GLU A 2 -41.88 53.09 -0.77
CA GLU A 2 -40.57 53.50 -1.29
C GLU A 2 -39.51 53.60 -0.17
N ARG A 3 -38.31 53.07 -0.47
CA ARG A 3 -36.98 53.41 0.07
C ARG A 3 -36.59 53.15 1.55
N MET A 4 -35.38 52.57 1.63
CA MET A 4 -34.20 52.96 2.44
C MET A 4 -34.11 52.61 3.94
N ARG A 5 -32.88 52.19 4.30
CA ARG A 5 -32.32 52.19 5.67
C ARG A 5 -32.05 53.63 6.14
N PRO A 6 -31.80 53.84 7.44
CA PRO A 6 -30.42 54.15 7.84
C PRO A 6 -29.90 53.43 9.11
N GLU A 7 -28.66 53.78 9.47
CA GLU A 7 -27.75 53.26 10.51
C GLU A 7 -28.12 53.61 11.97
N PRO A 8 -27.43 53.06 13.00
CA PRO A 8 -27.81 53.15 14.41
C PRO A 8 -27.12 54.28 15.19
N SER A 9 -27.73 54.70 16.31
CA SER A 9 -27.07 55.56 17.31
C SER A 9 -27.55 55.30 18.75
N GLN A 10 -26.56 55.14 19.64
CA GLN A 10 -26.51 55.60 21.04
C GLN A 10 -27.69 55.32 22.01
N ILE A 11 -27.33 54.74 23.17
CA ILE A 11 -27.63 55.29 24.51
C ILE A 11 -26.52 54.84 25.46
N ALA A 12 -26.12 55.70 26.40
CA ALA A 12 -25.05 55.45 27.35
C ALA A 12 -25.49 55.77 28.80
N THR A 13 -24.70 55.28 29.76
CA THR A 13 -24.50 55.87 31.10
C THR A 13 -25.64 55.86 32.14
N ALA A 14 -25.47 55.07 33.21
CA ALA A 14 -25.52 55.47 34.64
C ALA A 14 -25.19 54.23 35.50
N MET A 15 -24.16 54.12 36.36
CA MET A 15 -23.61 54.91 37.49
C MET A 15 -24.36 54.79 38.83
N HIS A 16 -23.55 54.68 39.92
CA HIS A 16 -23.88 54.70 41.36
C HIS A 16 -24.49 53.42 41.98
N ARG A 17 -23.85 52.71 42.94
CA ARG A 17 -23.27 53.03 44.29
C ARG A 17 -24.27 52.86 45.44
N ARG A 18 -24.02 51.84 46.29
CA ARG A 18 -24.15 51.77 47.77
C ARG A 18 -23.90 50.30 48.20
N GLY A 19 -23.28 49.95 49.33
CA GLY A 19 -22.56 50.76 50.33
C GLY A 19 -22.66 50.18 51.75
N GLY A 20 -21.54 49.71 52.34
CA GLY A 20 -21.44 49.26 53.74
C GLY A 20 -21.93 47.82 54.00
N ARG A 21 -21.72 47.16 55.17
CA ARG A 21 -20.98 47.38 56.44
C ARG A 21 -21.12 46.07 57.29
N ARG A 22 -20.38 45.70 58.35
CA ARG A 22 -19.07 46.08 58.95
C ARG A 22 -18.77 45.16 60.18
N MET A 23 -17.52 44.69 60.36
CA MET A 23 -16.74 44.51 61.65
C MET A 23 -15.99 43.16 61.81
N GLY A 24 -14.84 43.24 62.50
CA GLY A 24 -14.25 42.22 63.42
C GLY A 24 -13.48 41.04 62.82
N GLY A 25 -12.28 40.64 63.28
CA GLY A 25 -11.37 41.25 64.26
C GLY A 25 -10.70 40.20 65.18
N GLY A 26 -9.38 39.98 65.04
CA GLY A 26 -8.58 39.14 65.94
C GLY A 26 -7.24 38.66 65.35
N GLY A 27 -6.12 39.16 65.89
CA GLY A 27 -4.80 38.47 65.82
C GLY A 27 -4.64 37.52 67.02
N VAL A 28 -3.52 36.88 67.36
CA VAL A 28 -2.06 36.85 67.01
C VAL A 28 -1.58 35.43 67.51
N PRO A 29 -0.30 34.95 67.57
CA PRO A 29 0.98 35.15 66.84
C PRO A 29 1.33 33.96 65.89
N SER A 30 2.20 34.13 64.89
CA SER A 30 3.67 33.91 64.94
C SER A 30 4.14 32.56 65.53
N ALA A 31 4.59 31.65 64.66
CA ALA A 31 5.31 30.42 65.01
C ALA A 31 6.68 30.40 64.29
N ALA A 32 7.70 29.86 64.96
CA ALA A 32 9.10 30.11 64.63
C ALA A 32 9.64 29.34 63.41
N LYS A 33 10.67 29.93 62.81
CA LYS A 33 11.42 29.48 61.64
C LYS A 33 12.33 28.29 61.99
N ALA A 34 11.98 27.09 61.54
CA ALA A 34 12.86 25.91 61.67
C ALA A 34 14.05 25.99 60.69
N PRO A 35 15.27 25.56 61.06
CA PRO A 35 16.44 25.61 60.20
C PRO A 35 16.44 24.49 59.15
N ALA A 36 17.06 24.77 57.99
CA ALA A 36 17.22 23.79 56.92
C ALA A 36 18.26 22.71 57.27
N PRO A 37 18.05 21.44 56.88
CA PRO A 37 19.04 20.39 57.09
C PRO A 37 20.25 20.54 56.16
N THR A 38 21.44 20.49 56.74
CA THR A 38 22.73 20.47 56.04
C THR A 38 22.87 19.21 55.17
N PRO A 39 23.39 19.29 53.93
CA PRO A 39 23.63 18.09 53.13
C PRO A 39 24.79 17.26 53.68
N ALA A 40 24.59 15.94 53.77
CA ALA A 40 25.64 14.98 54.12
C ALA A 40 26.69 14.83 53.00
N PRO A 41 27.94 14.47 53.32
CA PRO A 41 29.03 14.40 52.34
C PRO A 41 28.83 13.27 51.32
N ILE A 42 29.22 13.55 50.08
CA ILE A 42 29.10 12.65 48.94
C ILE A 42 30.11 11.50 49.09
N SER A 43 29.60 10.26 49.13
CA SER A 43 30.44 9.07 49.01
C SER A 43 30.96 8.95 47.58
N ALA A 44 32.29 8.82 47.43
CA ALA A 44 32.92 8.68 46.13
C ALA A 44 32.58 7.33 45.47
N ALA A 45 31.96 7.36 44.29
CA ALA A 45 31.88 6.19 43.41
C ALA A 45 33.18 6.08 42.57
N PRO A 46 33.68 4.86 42.28
CA PRO A 46 34.94 4.68 41.57
C PRO A 46 34.84 5.16 40.11
N SER A 47 35.91 5.83 39.67
CA SER A 47 36.05 6.36 38.32
C SER A 47 36.08 5.25 37.26
N GLN A 48 35.22 5.36 36.24
CA GLN A 48 35.44 4.65 34.98
C GLN A 48 36.42 5.44 34.10
N PRO A 49 37.36 4.78 33.40
CA PRO A 49 38.35 5.45 32.57
C PRO A 49 37.70 6.04 31.31
N SER A 50 38.01 7.30 31.02
CA SER A 50 37.65 7.97 29.78
C SER A 50 38.56 7.52 28.63
N THR A 51 38.08 6.62 27.78
CA THR A 51 38.70 6.38 26.47
C THR A 51 38.19 7.37 25.45
N SER A 52 39.09 8.22 24.97
CA SER A 52 38.83 9.22 23.94
C SER A 52 38.49 8.58 22.58
N ALA A 53 37.74 9.32 21.76
CA ALA A 53 37.35 8.88 20.43
C ALA A 53 38.57 8.65 19.52
N ALA A 54 38.72 7.42 19.03
CA ALA A 54 39.49 7.10 17.82
C ALA A 54 38.50 6.62 16.74
N GLY A 55 38.65 7.12 15.51
CA GLY A 55 37.60 7.03 14.48
C GLY A 55 37.28 5.61 14.02
N ALA A 56 36.17 5.06 14.52
CA ALA A 56 35.54 3.87 13.94
C ALA A 56 34.77 4.27 12.67
N GLN A 57 35.41 4.10 11.51
CA GLN A 57 34.80 4.34 10.21
C GLN A 57 33.60 3.38 10.02
N GLN A 58 32.39 3.94 9.82
CA GLN A 58 31.20 3.12 9.59
C GLN A 58 31.39 2.24 8.34
N PRO A 59 31.08 0.94 8.39
CA PRO A 59 31.31 0.03 7.28
C PRO A 59 30.45 0.41 6.07
N LYS A 60 31.05 0.36 4.87
CA LYS A 60 30.33 0.63 3.62
C LYS A 60 29.15 -0.33 3.47
N TRP A 61 27.98 0.22 3.16
CA TRP A 61 26.70 -0.47 2.97
C TRP A 61 26.79 -1.76 2.12
N SER A 62 27.65 -1.77 1.10
CA SER A 62 27.89 -2.94 0.23
C SER A 62 28.28 -4.21 0.99
N GLU A 63 29.00 -4.10 2.11
CA GLU A 63 29.57 -5.24 2.83
C GLU A 63 28.58 -5.86 3.82
N VAL A 64 27.80 -5.03 4.52
CA VAL A 64 26.78 -5.48 5.49
C VAL A 64 25.55 -6.02 4.75
N VAL A 65 25.09 -5.32 3.71
CA VAL A 65 24.00 -5.80 2.86
C VAL A 65 24.45 -7.04 2.10
N GLY A 66 25.68 -7.10 1.57
CA GLY A 66 26.18 -8.26 0.82
C GLY A 66 26.08 -9.59 1.58
N ARG A 67 26.35 -9.61 2.90
CA ARG A 67 26.29 -10.84 3.72
C ARG A 67 24.86 -11.23 4.10
N LYS A 68 23.99 -10.27 4.47
CA LYS A 68 22.59 -10.55 4.80
C LYS A 68 21.74 -10.84 3.55
N ALA A 69 21.93 -10.10 2.46
CA ALA A 69 21.23 -10.31 1.20
C ALA A 69 21.61 -11.64 0.54
N LYS A 70 22.88 -12.07 0.57
CA LYS A 70 23.26 -13.43 0.10
C LYS A 70 22.55 -14.53 0.90
N ARG A 71 22.43 -14.40 2.22
CA ARG A 71 21.69 -15.37 3.05
C ARG A 71 20.17 -15.34 2.80
N ALA A 72 19.58 -14.16 2.59
CA ALA A 72 18.16 -14.04 2.26
C ALA A 72 17.84 -14.57 0.85
N ALA A 73 18.63 -14.21 -0.16
CA ALA A 73 18.47 -14.69 -1.53
C ALA A 73 18.66 -16.22 -1.64
N ALA A 74 19.63 -16.80 -0.93
CA ALA A 74 19.80 -18.26 -0.87
C ALA A 74 18.60 -18.98 -0.22
N ARG A 75 17.89 -18.31 0.71
CA ARG A 75 16.68 -18.85 1.36
C ARG A 75 15.42 -18.66 0.50
N ALA A 76 15.36 -17.61 -0.31
CA ALA A 76 14.28 -17.35 -1.26
C ALA A 76 14.40 -18.17 -2.57
N ALA A 77 15.61 -18.62 -2.92
CA ALA A 77 15.88 -19.49 -4.07
C ALA A 77 15.69 -21.00 -3.79
N ALA A 78 15.29 -21.38 -2.57
CA ALA A 78 15.01 -22.76 -2.24
C ALA A 78 13.71 -23.23 -2.94
N PRO A 79 13.72 -24.36 -3.67
CA PRO A 79 12.51 -24.88 -4.28
C PRO A 79 11.49 -25.29 -3.20
N LEU A 80 10.21 -24.96 -3.42
CA LEU A 80 9.11 -25.41 -2.58
C LEU A 80 9.15 -26.94 -2.43
N PRO A 81 8.94 -27.49 -1.22
CA PRO A 81 9.05 -28.93 -1.00
C PRO A 81 8.05 -29.68 -1.88
N SER A 82 8.56 -30.53 -2.76
CA SER A 82 7.74 -31.42 -3.58
C SER A 82 6.93 -32.35 -2.69
N THR A 83 5.61 -32.32 -2.82
CA THR A 83 4.71 -33.24 -2.12
C THR A 83 4.84 -34.63 -2.74
N LYS A 84 5.80 -35.42 -2.24
CA LYS A 84 5.89 -36.86 -2.52
C LYS A 84 4.57 -37.51 -2.12
N ARG A 85 3.80 -37.98 -3.11
CA ARG A 85 2.63 -38.85 -2.87
C ARG A 85 3.12 -40.15 -2.24
N THR A 86 2.79 -40.39 -0.98
CA THR A 86 2.79 -41.72 -0.40
C THR A 86 1.55 -42.50 -0.85
N PRO A 87 1.66 -43.81 -1.13
CA PRO A 87 0.50 -44.63 -1.44
C PRO A 87 -0.28 -44.97 -0.16
N GLY A 88 -1.60 -44.73 -0.18
CA GLY A 88 -2.52 -45.17 0.88
C GLY A 88 -2.86 -46.67 0.75
N PRO A 89 -3.35 -47.31 1.83
CA PRO A 89 -3.52 -48.77 1.88
C PRO A 89 -4.69 -49.27 1.03
N THR A 90 -4.51 -50.46 0.44
CA THR A 90 -5.52 -51.20 -0.31
C THR A 90 -6.60 -51.80 0.61
N LEU A 91 -7.87 -51.53 0.33
CA LEU A 91 -9.00 -52.16 1.01
C LEU A 91 -10.14 -52.49 0.04
N GLY A 92 -10.52 -53.77 0.01
CA GLY A 92 -11.85 -54.31 -0.32
C GLY A 92 -12.59 -53.81 -1.58
N LYS A 93 -12.57 -54.61 -2.66
CA LYS A 93 -13.57 -54.50 -3.73
C LYS A 93 -14.97 -54.85 -3.20
N ARG A 94 -15.94 -53.95 -3.34
CA ARG A 94 -17.37 -54.30 -3.41
C ARG A 94 -18.08 -53.34 -4.35
N ALA A 95 -18.72 -53.87 -5.38
CA ALA A 95 -19.37 -53.10 -6.44
C ALA A 95 -20.85 -52.85 -6.14
N LEU A 96 -21.38 -51.72 -6.64
CA LEU A 96 -22.73 -51.47 -7.20
C LEU A 96 -22.79 -49.97 -7.65
N PRO A 97 -23.75 -49.51 -8.49
CA PRO A 97 -23.37 -48.77 -9.69
C PRO A 97 -23.87 -47.31 -9.79
N GLY A 98 -23.33 -46.59 -10.78
CA GLY A 98 -24.07 -45.55 -11.51
C GLY A 98 -23.76 -44.10 -11.17
N GLY A 99 -22.71 -43.54 -11.80
CA GLY A 99 -22.46 -42.09 -11.81
C GLY A 99 -21.40 -41.72 -12.85
N ARG A 100 -21.77 -40.97 -13.89
CA ARG A 100 -20.84 -40.53 -14.95
C ARG A 100 -19.93 -39.42 -14.43
N GLU A 101 -18.65 -39.71 -14.22
CA GLU A 101 -17.65 -38.67 -13.92
C GLU A 101 -17.38 -37.78 -15.16
N GLY A 102 -17.46 -36.46 -14.96
CA GLY A 102 -17.14 -35.48 -15.99
C GLY A 102 -15.64 -35.28 -16.14
N VAL A 103 -15.10 -35.61 -17.30
CA VAL A 103 -13.70 -35.35 -17.66
C VAL A 103 -13.38 -33.85 -17.54
N ASN A 104 -12.39 -33.50 -16.72
CA ASN A 104 -11.83 -32.15 -16.63
C ASN A 104 -11.28 -31.68 -17.98
N ARG A 105 -12.09 -30.97 -18.77
CA ARG A 105 -11.64 -30.25 -19.98
C ARG A 105 -11.20 -28.84 -19.58
N PRO A 106 -10.07 -28.32 -20.12
CA PRO A 106 -9.75 -26.91 -19.99
C PRO A 106 -10.84 -26.06 -20.65
N LEU A 107 -11.21 -24.95 -20.01
CA LEU A 107 -12.19 -23.99 -20.54
C LEU A 107 -11.70 -23.42 -21.87
N ARG A 108 -12.32 -23.88 -22.96
CA ARG A 108 -11.99 -23.50 -24.33
C ARG A 108 -12.44 -22.07 -24.59
N VAL A 109 -11.52 -21.11 -24.47
CA VAL A 109 -11.77 -19.72 -24.88
C VAL A 109 -12.10 -19.72 -26.39
N PRO A 110 -13.24 -19.17 -26.83
CA PRO A 110 -13.64 -19.23 -28.24
C PRO A 110 -12.66 -18.42 -29.12
N LYS A 111 -12.35 -18.96 -30.31
CA LYS A 111 -11.53 -18.24 -31.30
C LYS A 111 -12.31 -17.04 -31.85
N ARG A 112 -11.58 -15.95 -32.11
CA ARG A 112 -12.08 -14.63 -32.53
C ARG A 112 -13.14 -14.70 -33.64
N ALA A 113 -14.38 -14.36 -33.29
CA ALA A 113 -15.28 -13.64 -34.18
C ALA A 113 -15.09 -12.13 -33.93
N ALA A 114 -15.42 -11.27 -34.90
CA ALA A 114 -15.47 -9.84 -34.69
C ALA A 114 -16.70 -9.50 -33.83
N VAL A 115 -16.53 -9.48 -32.51
CA VAL A 115 -17.60 -9.11 -31.57
C VAL A 115 -17.87 -7.61 -31.73
N THR A 116 -18.94 -7.28 -32.46
CA THR A 116 -19.58 -5.96 -32.38
C THR A 116 -19.96 -5.75 -30.92
N LEU A 117 -19.30 -4.79 -30.27
CA LEU A 117 -19.45 -4.49 -28.85
C LEU A 117 -20.81 -3.84 -28.57
N THR A 118 -21.87 -4.65 -28.56
CA THR A 118 -23.18 -4.24 -28.06
C THR A 118 -23.07 -4.02 -26.55
N VAL A 119 -23.36 -2.80 -26.13
CA VAL A 119 -23.44 -2.43 -24.72
C VAL A 119 -24.63 -3.19 -24.10
N PRO A 120 -24.53 -3.77 -22.88
CA PRO A 120 -25.63 -4.54 -22.30
C PRO A 120 -26.96 -3.77 -22.33
N PRO A 121 -28.08 -4.39 -22.76
CA PRO A 121 -29.33 -3.68 -23.02
C PRO A 121 -29.81 -2.85 -21.82
N GLY A 122 -30.27 -1.64 -22.11
CA GLY A 122 -30.73 -0.66 -21.11
C GLY A 122 -29.63 0.04 -20.29
N SER A 123 -28.35 -0.05 -20.69
CA SER A 123 -27.28 0.76 -20.09
C SER A 123 -27.10 2.10 -20.83
N LYS A 124 -27.07 3.21 -20.09
CA LYS A 124 -26.88 4.57 -20.62
C LYS A 124 -25.40 4.98 -20.78
N LEU A 125 -24.46 4.06 -20.59
CA LEU A 125 -23.02 4.35 -20.50
C LEU A 125 -22.28 3.72 -21.69
N SER A 126 -21.64 4.54 -22.52
CA SER A 126 -20.80 4.05 -23.62
C SER A 126 -19.52 3.38 -23.09
N TYR A 127 -18.95 2.46 -23.88
CA TYR A 127 -17.61 1.92 -23.63
C TYR A 127 -16.53 3.01 -23.66
N VAL A 128 -16.74 4.12 -24.38
CA VAL A 128 -15.83 5.28 -24.37
C VAL A 128 -15.90 5.96 -22.98
N ASP A 129 -17.10 6.25 -22.49
CA ASP A 129 -17.32 6.81 -21.15
C ASP A 129 -16.78 5.90 -20.04
N ALA A 130 -16.87 4.58 -20.23
CA ALA A 130 -16.34 3.58 -19.31
C ALA A 130 -14.80 3.66 -19.21
N PHE A 131 -14.12 3.75 -20.35
CA PHE A 131 -12.67 3.96 -20.41
C PHE A 131 -12.25 5.30 -19.77
N GLU A 132 -12.92 6.40 -20.09
CA GLU A 132 -12.58 7.72 -19.53
C GLU A 132 -12.84 7.82 -18.02
N LYS A 133 -13.88 7.15 -17.51
CA LYS A 133 -14.11 7.04 -16.06
C LYS A 133 -13.03 6.19 -15.38
N ALA A 134 -12.63 5.08 -15.99
CA ALA A 134 -11.54 4.24 -15.49
C ALA A 134 -10.20 4.99 -15.47
N SER A 135 -9.83 5.66 -16.56
CA SER A 135 -8.59 6.46 -16.66
C SER A 135 -8.58 7.62 -15.64
N THR A 136 -9.73 8.26 -15.43
CA THR A 136 -9.90 9.35 -14.45
C THR A 136 -9.80 8.85 -13.00
N SER A 137 -10.35 7.68 -12.66
CA SER A 137 -10.20 7.09 -11.32
C SER A 137 -8.71 6.80 -11.02
N VAL A 138 -7.99 6.21 -11.98
CA VAL A 138 -6.53 5.99 -11.86
C VAL A 138 -5.78 7.32 -11.76
N ARG A 139 -6.11 8.34 -12.56
CA ARG A 139 -5.48 9.68 -12.48
C ARG A 139 -5.63 10.33 -11.12
N LYS A 140 -6.79 10.16 -10.47
CA LYS A 140 -7.10 10.77 -9.17
C LYS A 140 -6.40 10.06 -8.02
N HIS A 141 -6.42 8.74 -8.01
CA HIS A 141 -6.02 7.91 -6.85
C HIS A 141 -4.65 7.22 -7.00
N ASP A 142 -4.14 7.05 -8.23
CA ASP A 142 -2.87 6.38 -8.53
C ASP A 142 -2.10 7.15 -9.64
N TYR A 143 -1.74 8.40 -9.34
CA TYR A 143 -1.18 9.34 -10.32
C TYR A 143 0.20 8.90 -10.87
N GLU A 144 1.07 8.29 -10.06
CA GLU A 144 2.38 7.81 -10.51
C GLU A 144 2.22 6.73 -11.60
N ASN A 145 1.32 5.77 -11.38
CA ASN A 145 1.07 4.72 -12.34
C ASN A 145 0.15 5.15 -13.48
N PHE A 146 -0.67 6.20 -13.32
CA PHE A 146 -1.36 6.86 -14.43
C PHE A 146 -0.35 7.33 -15.48
N LEU A 147 0.69 8.07 -15.07
CA LEU A 147 1.77 8.54 -15.96
C LEU A 147 2.53 7.38 -16.61
N CYS A 148 2.83 6.32 -15.86
CA CYS A 148 3.49 5.14 -16.41
C CYS A 148 2.58 4.39 -17.42
N THR A 149 1.27 4.32 -17.15
CA THR A 149 0.31 3.64 -18.03
C THR A 149 0.05 4.43 -19.33
N LEU A 150 0.09 5.77 -19.28
CA LEU A 150 0.07 6.61 -20.49
C LEU A 150 1.24 6.32 -21.44
N SER A 151 2.38 5.87 -20.89
CA SER A 151 3.60 5.58 -21.66
C SER A 151 3.51 4.30 -22.48
N LEU A 152 2.61 3.37 -22.13
CA LEU A 152 2.38 2.11 -22.84
C LEU A 152 1.86 2.31 -24.28
N SER A 153 1.97 1.26 -25.10
CA SER A 153 1.43 1.24 -26.46
C SER A 153 -0.08 1.50 -26.49
N SER A 154 -0.59 2.06 -27.60
CA SER A 154 -2.04 2.28 -27.79
C SER A 154 -2.87 0.99 -27.64
N LYS A 155 -2.29 -0.17 -28.01
CA LYS A 155 -2.92 -1.50 -27.93
C LYS A 155 -3.12 -1.96 -26.47
N THR A 156 -2.13 -1.75 -25.61
CA THR A 156 -2.08 -2.32 -24.24
C THR A 156 -2.42 -1.32 -23.13
N ARG A 157 -2.32 -0.01 -23.40
CA ARG A 157 -2.67 1.07 -22.47
C ARG A 157 -4.11 0.97 -21.93
N ALA A 158 -5.07 0.56 -22.75
CA ALA A 158 -6.46 0.39 -22.30
C ALA A 158 -6.60 -0.74 -21.27
N ALA A 159 -5.94 -1.89 -21.51
CA ALA A 159 -5.88 -2.98 -20.53
C ALA A 159 -5.19 -2.54 -19.24
N GLY A 160 -4.09 -1.80 -19.33
CA GLY A 160 -3.39 -1.23 -18.18
C GLY A 160 -4.29 -0.33 -17.32
N PHE A 161 -5.09 0.55 -17.94
CA PHE A 161 -6.06 1.36 -17.22
C PHE A 161 -7.20 0.54 -16.61
N ALA A 162 -7.75 -0.45 -17.33
CA ALA A 162 -8.80 -1.33 -16.79
C ALA A 162 -8.34 -2.10 -15.54
N ILE A 163 -7.14 -2.70 -15.59
CA ILE A 163 -6.54 -3.45 -14.48
C ILE A 163 -6.29 -2.52 -13.27
N ARG A 164 -5.71 -1.33 -13.51
CA ARG A 164 -5.40 -0.38 -12.43
C ARG A 164 -6.65 0.26 -11.83
N ALA A 165 -7.65 0.58 -12.65
CA ALA A 165 -8.92 1.10 -12.16
C ALA A 165 -9.63 0.07 -11.27
N PHE A 166 -9.63 -1.21 -11.66
CA PHE A 166 -10.14 -2.29 -10.81
C PHE A 166 -9.41 -2.34 -9.46
N ASN A 167 -8.07 -2.27 -9.45
CA ASN A 167 -7.32 -2.22 -8.19
C ASN A 167 -7.67 -0.99 -7.34
N VAL A 168 -7.81 0.20 -7.95
CA VAL A 168 -8.19 1.43 -7.25
C VAL A 168 -9.55 1.27 -6.59
N GLU A 169 -10.59 0.87 -7.33
CA GLU A 169 -11.95 0.76 -6.78
C GLU A 169 -12.05 -0.28 -5.66
N VAL A 170 -11.33 -1.41 -5.78
CA VAL A 170 -11.28 -2.46 -4.73
C VAL A 170 -10.47 -1.99 -3.51
N ALA A 171 -9.37 -1.26 -3.71
CA ALA A 171 -8.56 -0.72 -2.63
C ALA A 171 -9.33 0.31 -1.79
N GLN A 172 -10.06 1.21 -2.45
CA GLN A 172 -10.83 2.29 -1.81
C GLN A 172 -11.98 1.81 -0.93
N VAL A 173 -12.38 0.53 -1.00
CA VAL A 173 -13.39 -0.02 -0.09
C VAL A 173 -12.97 0.12 1.37
N GLN A 174 -11.67 0.02 1.67
CA GLN A 174 -11.15 0.14 3.04
C GLN A 174 -11.23 1.59 3.55
N ASP A 175 -10.93 2.57 2.70
CA ASP A 175 -10.93 3.99 3.06
C ASP A 175 -12.34 4.60 3.21
N GLN A 176 -13.37 3.92 2.66
CA GLN A 176 -14.75 4.41 2.60
C GLN A 176 -15.70 3.87 3.68
N ILE A 177 -15.23 2.97 4.56
CA ILE A 177 -16.08 2.27 5.53
C ILE A 177 -15.66 2.56 6.98
N ARG A 178 -16.64 2.43 7.88
CA ARG A 178 -16.42 2.40 9.34
C ARG A 178 -16.94 1.12 10.00
N ASP A 179 -17.84 0.40 9.32
CA ASP A 179 -18.39 -0.89 9.76
C ASP A 179 -17.81 -2.01 8.90
N TYR A 180 -17.23 -3.02 9.56
CA TYR A 180 -16.70 -4.24 8.95
C TYR A 180 -17.73 -4.94 8.03
N LYS A 181 -19.00 -5.04 8.46
CA LYS A 181 -20.07 -5.71 7.68
C LYS A 181 -20.35 -4.98 6.37
N ILE A 182 -20.31 -3.65 6.38
CA ILE A 182 -20.46 -2.83 5.17
C ILE A 182 -19.26 -3.05 4.24
N GLY A 183 -18.05 -3.18 4.79
CA GLY A 183 -16.85 -3.56 4.04
C GLY A 183 -16.97 -4.93 3.38
N GLU A 184 -17.35 -5.95 4.14
CA GLU A 184 -17.52 -7.32 3.64
C GLU A 184 -18.58 -7.39 2.54
N MET A 185 -19.72 -6.69 2.68
CA MET A 185 -20.73 -6.58 1.62
C MET A 185 -20.19 -5.90 0.35
N ARG A 186 -19.40 -4.83 0.47
CA ARG A 186 -18.78 -4.14 -0.67
C ARG A 186 -17.71 -5.00 -1.37
N ILE A 187 -16.89 -5.73 -0.62
CA ILE A 187 -15.91 -6.68 -1.17
C ILE A 187 -16.60 -7.89 -1.82
N LYS A 188 -17.71 -8.37 -1.24
CA LYS A 188 -18.57 -9.39 -1.86
C LYS A 188 -19.15 -8.90 -3.18
N PHE A 189 -19.65 -7.67 -3.26
CA PHE A 189 -20.09 -7.08 -4.54
C PHE A 189 -19.00 -7.14 -5.61
N TRP A 190 -17.74 -6.79 -5.30
CA TRP A 190 -16.64 -6.92 -6.28
C TRP A 190 -16.35 -8.37 -6.68
N THR A 191 -16.53 -9.32 -5.75
CA THR A 191 -16.38 -10.77 -6.03
C THR A 191 -17.44 -11.24 -7.03
N ASP A 192 -18.70 -10.88 -6.78
CA ASP A 192 -19.83 -11.27 -7.61
C ASP A 192 -19.81 -10.53 -8.97
N ALA A 193 -19.44 -9.24 -8.98
CA ALA A 193 -19.19 -8.46 -10.19
C ALA A 193 -18.11 -9.06 -11.09
N LEU A 194 -16.98 -9.51 -10.50
CA LEU A 194 -15.91 -10.21 -11.22
C LEU A 194 -16.41 -11.56 -11.76
N ASN A 195 -17.21 -12.29 -10.99
CA ASN A 195 -17.80 -13.55 -11.42
C ASN A 195 -18.71 -13.38 -12.65
N GLU A 196 -19.64 -12.43 -12.60
CA GLU A 196 -20.59 -12.15 -13.68
C GLU A 196 -19.91 -11.57 -14.93
N THR A 197 -18.91 -10.71 -14.76
CA THR A 197 -18.11 -10.17 -15.87
C THR A 197 -17.41 -11.28 -16.67
N TYR A 198 -16.83 -12.28 -15.98
CA TYR A 198 -16.22 -13.45 -16.63
C TYR A 198 -17.25 -14.47 -17.18
N ARG A 199 -18.54 -14.33 -16.84
CA ARG A 199 -19.65 -15.10 -17.41
C ARG A 199 -20.27 -14.45 -18.66
N GLY A 200 -19.85 -13.24 -19.03
CA GLY A 200 -20.44 -12.47 -20.14
C GLY A 200 -21.48 -11.42 -19.73
N ASN A 201 -21.70 -11.24 -18.42
CA ASN A 201 -22.76 -10.39 -17.87
C ASN A 201 -22.17 -9.29 -16.95
N PRO A 202 -21.34 -8.36 -17.45
CA PRO A 202 -20.74 -7.34 -16.59
C PRO A 202 -21.81 -6.44 -15.94
N PRO A 203 -21.73 -6.16 -14.63
CA PRO A 203 -22.61 -5.20 -13.99
C PRO A 203 -22.34 -3.79 -14.55
N ARG A 204 -23.31 -2.88 -14.38
CA ARG A 204 -23.28 -1.50 -14.90
C ARG A 204 -22.30 -0.55 -14.15
N SER A 205 -21.13 -1.06 -13.77
CA SER A 205 -20.00 -0.28 -13.26
C SER A 205 -19.05 0.08 -14.42
N PRO A 206 -18.58 1.33 -14.55
CA PRO A 206 -17.66 1.74 -15.63
C PRO A 206 -16.43 0.83 -15.72
N VAL A 207 -15.84 0.47 -14.58
CA VAL A 207 -14.63 -0.37 -14.52
C VAL A 207 -14.91 -1.81 -14.95
N MET A 208 -16.08 -2.36 -14.63
CA MET A 208 -16.43 -3.73 -15.02
C MET A 208 -16.82 -3.83 -16.50
N LEU A 209 -17.48 -2.80 -17.04
CA LEU A 209 -17.78 -2.69 -18.47
C LEU A 209 -16.49 -2.54 -19.30
N GLU A 210 -15.55 -1.71 -18.84
CA GLU A 210 -14.24 -1.57 -19.49
C GLU A 210 -13.41 -2.86 -19.37
N LEU A 211 -13.38 -3.51 -18.20
CA LEU A 211 -12.74 -4.81 -18.02
C LEU A 211 -13.33 -5.86 -18.97
N TYR A 212 -14.66 -5.93 -19.10
CA TYR A 212 -15.31 -6.84 -20.04
C TYR A 212 -14.87 -6.61 -21.49
N ARG A 213 -14.80 -5.34 -21.91
CA ARG A 213 -14.32 -4.94 -23.24
C ARG A 213 -12.87 -5.37 -23.50
N ILE A 214 -12.02 -5.35 -22.48
CA ILE A 214 -10.64 -5.83 -22.55
C ILE A 214 -10.58 -7.36 -22.61
N LEU A 215 -11.44 -8.07 -21.86
CA LEU A 215 -11.52 -9.55 -21.89
C LEU A 215 -11.95 -10.11 -23.25
N GLN A 216 -12.64 -9.33 -24.09
CA GLN A 216 -12.91 -9.70 -25.50
C GLN A 216 -11.66 -9.66 -26.40
N LYS A 217 -10.56 -9.05 -25.95
CA LYS A 217 -9.35 -8.79 -26.74
C LYS A 217 -8.10 -9.48 -26.20
N CYS A 218 -8.00 -9.57 -24.87
CA CYS A 218 -6.87 -10.10 -24.12
C CYS A 218 -7.36 -11.19 -23.15
N SER A 219 -6.62 -12.30 -23.05
CA SER A 219 -6.90 -13.33 -22.05
C SER A 219 -6.23 -12.95 -20.73
N LEU A 220 -7.00 -12.45 -19.76
CA LEU A 220 -6.51 -12.10 -18.43
C LEU A 220 -6.99 -13.11 -17.39
N SER A 221 -6.08 -13.61 -16.55
CA SER A 221 -6.39 -14.64 -15.55
C SER A 221 -7.19 -14.08 -14.39
N LYS A 222 -8.44 -14.53 -14.28
CA LYS A 222 -9.37 -14.22 -13.16
C LYS A 222 -8.73 -14.41 -11.78
N ARG A 223 -7.77 -15.34 -11.64
CA ARG A 223 -7.05 -15.62 -10.39
C ARG A 223 -6.36 -14.39 -9.80
N TYR A 224 -5.78 -13.51 -10.63
CA TYR A 224 -5.06 -12.33 -10.15
C TYR A 224 -6.01 -11.22 -9.72
N PHE A 225 -7.11 -11.00 -10.45
CA PHE A 225 -8.20 -10.14 -9.98
C PHE A 225 -8.81 -10.65 -8.67
N LYS A 226 -9.00 -11.97 -8.53
CA LYS A 226 -9.49 -12.57 -7.27
C LYS A 226 -8.51 -12.34 -6.12
N ARG A 227 -7.18 -12.50 -6.34
CA ARG A 227 -6.15 -12.18 -5.33
C ARG A 227 -6.24 -10.74 -4.82
N LEU A 228 -6.48 -9.76 -5.69
CA LEU A 228 -6.66 -8.35 -5.31
C LEU A 228 -7.87 -8.15 -4.37
N ILE A 229 -8.97 -8.86 -4.62
CA ILE A 229 -10.16 -8.84 -3.75
C ILE A 229 -9.87 -9.57 -2.43
N ASP A 230 -9.39 -10.82 -2.51
CA ASP A 230 -9.20 -11.72 -1.38
C ASP A 230 -8.25 -11.12 -0.34
N ILE A 231 -7.13 -10.53 -0.76
CA ILE A 231 -6.15 -9.94 0.17
C ILE A 231 -6.71 -8.70 0.89
N ARG A 232 -7.67 -7.98 0.27
CA ARG A 232 -8.37 -6.86 0.90
C ARG A 232 -9.44 -7.35 1.88
N LEU A 233 -10.09 -8.48 1.61
CA LEU A 233 -10.97 -9.16 2.58
C LEU A 233 -10.18 -9.69 3.78
N GLU A 234 -9.04 -10.35 3.55
CA GLU A 234 -8.11 -10.79 4.60
C GLU A 234 -7.69 -9.60 5.47
N ARG A 235 -7.30 -8.47 4.86
CA ARG A 235 -6.88 -7.24 5.56
C ARG A 235 -8.02 -6.55 6.32
N LEU A 236 -9.28 -6.71 5.92
CA LEU A 236 -10.45 -6.22 6.69
C LEU A 236 -10.69 -7.06 7.94
N ARG A 237 -10.30 -8.35 7.95
CA ARG A 237 -10.43 -9.25 9.10
C ARG A 237 -9.22 -9.17 10.03
N ASN A 238 -8.02 -9.14 9.45
CA ASN A 238 -6.74 -9.12 10.14
C ASN A 238 -6.02 -7.78 9.90
N TYR A 239 -6.13 -6.89 10.89
CA TYR A 239 -5.66 -5.51 10.82
C TYR A 239 -4.14 -5.35 10.98
N LEU A 240 -3.45 -6.39 11.41
CA LEU A 240 -2.05 -6.35 11.86
C LEU A 240 -1.20 -7.27 10.99
N PHE A 241 0.03 -6.84 10.69
CA PHE A 241 1.07 -7.72 10.15
C PHE A 241 1.90 -8.24 11.32
N LEU A 242 2.07 -9.55 11.44
CA LEU A 242 2.87 -10.18 12.48
C LEU A 242 4.37 -10.02 12.18
N ASP A 243 4.76 -10.29 10.93
CA ASP A 243 6.15 -10.25 10.47
C ASP A 243 6.30 -9.68 9.04
N MET A 244 7.55 -9.61 8.57
CA MET A 244 7.87 -9.20 7.20
C MET A 244 7.40 -10.19 6.11
N ASN A 245 7.18 -11.47 6.42
CA ASN A 245 6.67 -12.44 5.43
C ASN A 245 5.20 -12.13 5.10
N GLU A 246 4.39 -11.72 6.08
CA GLU A 246 3.02 -11.26 5.84
C GLU A 246 2.97 -9.96 5.04
N VAL A 247 3.90 -9.03 5.28
CA VAL A 247 4.06 -7.80 4.48
C VAL A 247 4.40 -8.15 3.03
N GLU A 248 5.35 -9.06 2.79
CA GLU A 248 5.68 -9.55 1.45
C GLU A 248 4.52 -10.29 0.77
N LYS A 249 3.79 -11.15 1.50
CA LYS A 249 2.59 -11.86 1.00
C LYS A 249 1.51 -10.87 0.58
N TYR A 250 1.27 -9.86 1.41
CA TYR A 250 0.31 -8.80 1.11
C TYR A 250 0.72 -8.01 -0.13
N ALA A 251 1.99 -7.61 -0.25
CA ALA A 251 2.50 -6.89 -1.41
C ALA A 251 2.42 -7.74 -2.70
N GLU A 252 2.74 -9.03 -2.61
CA GLU A 252 2.62 -9.99 -3.70
C GLU A 252 1.17 -10.11 -4.21
N TYR A 253 0.19 -10.25 -3.31
CA TYR A 253 -1.21 -10.42 -3.72
C TYR A 253 -1.88 -9.10 -4.12
N SER A 254 -1.59 -8.00 -3.44
CA SER A 254 -2.18 -6.68 -3.70
C SER A 254 -1.54 -5.92 -4.85
N THR A 255 -0.28 -6.23 -5.20
CA THR A 255 0.49 -5.42 -6.16
C THR A 255 1.18 -6.24 -7.25
N SER A 256 1.79 -7.40 -6.97
CA SER A 256 2.34 -8.27 -8.05
C SER A 256 1.24 -8.80 -8.97
N SER A 257 0.04 -9.07 -8.44
CA SER A 257 -1.17 -9.39 -9.23
C SER A 257 -1.44 -8.40 -10.37
N ILE A 258 -1.14 -7.11 -10.18
CA ILE A 258 -1.28 -6.07 -11.22
C ILE A 258 -0.24 -6.28 -12.32
N TYR A 259 1.01 -6.53 -11.94
CA TYR A 259 2.11 -6.74 -12.89
C TYR A 259 1.94 -8.03 -13.70
N TYR A 260 1.50 -9.15 -13.09
CA TYR A 260 1.17 -10.37 -13.84
C TYR A 260 0.05 -10.12 -14.85
N LEU A 261 -1.03 -9.42 -14.45
CA LEU A 261 -2.11 -9.03 -15.38
C LEU A 261 -1.61 -8.11 -16.50
N MET A 262 -0.62 -7.25 -16.23
CA MET A 262 0.02 -6.43 -17.26
C MET A 262 0.88 -7.28 -18.23
N LEU A 263 1.61 -8.29 -17.75
CA LEU A 263 2.34 -9.24 -18.62
C LEU A 263 1.37 -10.02 -19.51
N GLU A 264 0.29 -10.57 -18.94
CA GLU A 264 -0.79 -11.25 -19.68
C GLU A 264 -1.43 -10.32 -20.73
N ALA A 265 -1.69 -9.05 -20.40
CA ALA A 265 -2.21 -8.06 -21.34
C ALA A 265 -1.28 -7.76 -22.53
N HIS A 266 0.03 -7.98 -22.37
CA HIS A 266 1.02 -7.87 -23.44
C HIS A 266 1.32 -9.22 -24.13
N ASN A 267 0.69 -10.32 -23.67
CA ASN A 267 0.97 -11.70 -24.09
C ASN A 267 2.42 -12.15 -23.84
N ILE A 268 3.03 -11.67 -22.76
CA ILE A 268 4.39 -12.06 -22.35
C ILE A 268 4.30 -13.34 -21.53
N THR A 269 4.95 -14.40 -21.99
CA THR A 269 5.02 -15.70 -21.32
C THR A 269 6.49 -16.08 -21.08
N ASP A 270 7.12 -15.42 -20.11
CA ASP A 270 8.49 -15.68 -19.68
C ASP A 270 8.56 -15.77 -18.15
N ILE A 271 9.16 -16.84 -17.65
CA ILE A 271 9.35 -17.11 -16.22
C ILE A 271 10.22 -16.03 -15.57
N ASN A 272 11.20 -15.47 -16.29
CA ASN A 272 12.02 -14.36 -15.79
C ASN A 272 11.21 -13.07 -15.66
N ALA A 273 10.29 -12.81 -16.59
CA ALA A 273 9.35 -11.70 -16.51
C ALA A 273 8.37 -11.86 -15.33
N ASP A 274 7.87 -13.07 -15.08
CA ASP A 274 7.04 -13.37 -13.90
C ASP A 274 7.82 -13.16 -12.59
N HIS A 275 9.08 -13.62 -12.50
CA HIS A 275 9.93 -13.34 -11.33
C HIS A 275 10.21 -11.84 -11.16
N ALA A 276 10.46 -11.11 -12.24
CA ALA A 276 10.60 -9.65 -12.21
C ALA A 276 9.31 -8.97 -11.74
N ALA A 277 8.13 -9.44 -12.19
CA ALA A 277 6.82 -8.95 -11.76
C ALA A 277 6.54 -9.22 -10.27
N SER A 278 6.91 -10.39 -9.75
CA SER A 278 6.83 -10.70 -8.31
C SER A 278 7.68 -9.74 -7.49
N HIS A 279 8.96 -9.59 -7.83
CA HIS A 279 9.86 -8.70 -7.11
C HIS A 279 9.45 -7.22 -7.24
N MET A 280 9.02 -6.78 -8.43
CA MET A 280 8.52 -5.43 -8.63
C MET A 280 7.25 -5.15 -7.82
N GLY A 281 6.30 -6.09 -7.81
CA GLY A 281 5.06 -5.95 -7.06
C GLY A 281 5.29 -5.95 -5.55
N LYS A 282 6.14 -6.84 -5.04
CA LYS A 282 6.59 -6.81 -3.65
C LYS A 282 7.22 -5.48 -3.26
N ALA A 283 8.20 -5.00 -4.03
CA ALA A 283 8.84 -3.71 -3.80
C ALA A 283 7.81 -2.55 -3.77
N HIS A 284 6.92 -2.51 -4.77
CA HIS A 284 5.91 -1.46 -4.89
C HIS A 284 4.89 -1.50 -3.75
N GLY A 285 4.41 -2.69 -3.35
CA GLY A 285 3.50 -2.85 -2.23
C GLY A 285 4.13 -2.48 -0.88
N ILE A 286 5.38 -2.89 -0.62
CA ILE A 286 6.13 -2.50 0.59
C ILE A 286 6.28 -0.98 0.68
N ILE A 287 6.72 -0.33 -0.40
CA ILE A 287 6.88 1.14 -0.41
C ILE A 287 5.52 1.86 -0.30
N ASN A 288 4.45 1.29 -0.85
CA ASN A 288 3.09 1.85 -0.67
C ASN A 288 2.57 1.73 0.77
N LEU A 289 2.91 0.64 1.49
CA LEU A 289 2.64 0.55 2.93
C LEU A 289 3.41 1.60 3.71
N ILE A 290 4.70 1.83 3.41
CA ILE A 290 5.50 2.89 4.05
C ILE A 290 4.89 4.29 3.78
N ARG A 291 4.55 4.59 2.52
CA ARG A 291 3.91 5.85 2.11
C ARG A 291 2.59 6.11 2.84
N SER A 292 1.85 5.05 3.17
CA SER A 292 0.51 5.17 3.75
C SER A 292 0.52 5.41 5.26
N ILE A 293 1.66 5.23 5.96
CA ILE A 293 1.77 5.37 7.42
C ILE A 293 1.24 6.72 7.94
N PRO A 294 1.61 7.90 7.39
CA PRO A 294 1.15 9.18 7.95
C PRO A 294 -0.34 9.47 7.79
N HIS A 295 -0.99 8.83 6.82
CA HIS A 295 -2.44 8.85 6.68
C HIS A 295 -3.08 7.89 7.71
N ASN A 296 -2.62 6.64 7.71
CA ASN A 296 -3.16 5.55 8.50
C ASN A 296 -2.98 5.74 10.02
N ALA A 297 -1.90 6.40 10.44
CA ALA A 297 -1.67 6.77 11.84
C ALA A 297 -2.82 7.59 12.45
N ARG A 298 -3.45 8.46 11.64
CA ARG A 298 -4.59 9.32 12.06
C ARG A 298 -5.84 8.49 12.34
N ASP A 299 -6.05 7.46 11.53
CA ASP A 299 -7.13 6.49 11.64
C ASP A 299 -6.77 5.32 12.59
N ARG A 300 -5.63 5.44 13.31
CA ARG A 300 -5.03 4.46 14.23
C ARG A 300 -4.78 3.07 13.60
N VAL A 301 -4.53 3.05 12.28
CA VAL A 301 -4.19 1.85 11.51
C VAL A 301 -2.69 1.63 11.50
N ASN A 302 -2.25 0.47 12.02
CA ASN A 302 -0.84 0.07 11.94
C ASN A 302 -0.53 -0.63 10.61
N MET A 303 0.42 -0.07 9.84
CA MET A 303 0.92 -0.62 8.57
C MET A 303 2.28 -1.31 8.71
N LEU A 304 2.85 -1.36 9.91
CA LEU A 304 4.18 -1.91 10.21
C LEU A 304 4.08 -3.30 10.88
N PRO A 305 4.99 -4.25 10.58
CA PRO A 305 5.00 -5.57 11.18
C PRO A 305 5.42 -5.55 12.65
N GLN A 306 4.71 -6.31 13.48
CA GLN A 306 4.89 -6.33 14.94
C GLN A 306 6.28 -6.81 15.35
N ASP A 307 6.83 -7.83 14.70
CA ASP A 307 8.17 -8.36 14.99
C ASP A 307 9.26 -7.29 14.97
N THR A 308 9.15 -6.36 14.02
CA THR A 308 10.14 -5.33 13.74
C THR A 308 9.93 -4.11 14.64
N LEU A 309 8.67 -3.79 14.99
CA LEU A 309 8.36 -2.82 16.04
C LEU A 309 8.93 -3.26 17.39
N MET A 310 8.72 -4.52 17.79
CA MET A 310 9.27 -5.08 19.03
C MET A 310 10.80 -5.09 19.03
N ARG A 311 11.44 -5.48 17.91
CA ARG A 311 12.91 -5.50 17.75
C ARG A 311 13.58 -4.15 18.03
N HIS A 312 12.89 -3.05 17.71
CA HIS A 312 13.38 -1.68 17.91
C HIS A 312 12.71 -0.95 19.10
N ASN A 313 11.99 -1.68 19.97
CA ASN A 313 11.27 -1.15 21.13
C ASN A 313 10.29 0.00 20.81
N VAL A 314 9.62 -0.07 19.66
CA VAL A 314 8.65 0.94 19.20
C VAL A 314 7.23 0.52 19.57
N SER A 315 6.53 1.34 20.35
CA SER A 315 5.10 1.14 20.60
C SER A 315 4.26 1.56 19.38
N THR A 316 3.12 0.90 19.17
CA THR A 316 2.14 1.31 18.15
C THR A 316 1.61 2.72 18.41
N GLU A 317 1.52 3.11 19.67
CA GLU A 317 1.07 4.45 20.08
C GLU A 317 1.96 5.57 19.55
N ALA A 318 3.29 5.39 19.57
CA ALA A 318 4.22 6.38 19.02
C ALA A 318 3.97 6.64 17.52
N ILE A 319 3.60 5.60 16.76
CA ILE A 319 3.21 5.71 15.35
C ILE A 319 1.93 6.53 15.22
N PHE A 320 0.90 6.23 16.02
CA PHE A 320 -0.41 6.89 15.96
C PHE A 320 -0.34 8.37 16.36
N GLN A 321 0.56 8.72 17.28
CA GLN A 321 0.85 10.10 17.67
C GLN A 321 1.70 10.86 16.64
N GLY A 322 2.19 10.19 15.58
CA GLY A 322 3.06 10.80 14.58
C GLY A 322 4.46 11.14 15.10
N GLN A 323 4.87 10.58 16.25
CA GLN A 323 6.13 10.87 16.89
C GLN A 323 7.25 10.05 16.23
N MET A 324 8.09 10.73 15.44
CA MET A 324 9.30 10.11 14.91
C MET A 324 10.38 10.04 16.00
N ASN A 325 10.88 8.84 16.27
CA ASN A 325 12.01 8.58 17.14
C ASN A 325 13.00 7.62 16.46
N GLN A 326 14.21 7.48 17.00
CA GLN A 326 15.26 6.65 16.38
C GLN A 326 14.82 5.20 16.17
N GLY A 327 14.04 4.62 17.09
CA GLY A 327 13.49 3.27 16.94
C GLY A 327 12.58 3.16 15.72
N LEU A 328 11.66 4.12 15.54
CA LEU A 328 10.76 4.14 14.38
C LEU A 328 11.53 4.40 13.08
N GLN A 329 12.54 5.28 13.07
CA GLN A 329 13.43 5.45 11.91
C GLN A 329 14.10 4.12 11.52
N ASN A 330 14.60 3.36 12.50
CA ASN A 330 15.22 2.05 12.28
C ASN A 330 14.20 0.99 11.77
N VAL A 331 12.94 1.03 12.23
CA VAL A 331 11.85 0.19 11.68
C VAL A 331 11.58 0.52 10.22
N ILE A 332 11.41 1.80 9.88
CA ILE A 332 11.20 2.23 8.49
C ILE A 332 12.41 1.86 7.62
N TYR A 333 13.62 2.04 8.13
CA TYR A 333 14.87 1.64 7.48
C TYR A 333 14.90 0.14 7.13
N ASP A 334 14.57 -0.75 8.07
CA ASP A 334 14.62 -2.20 7.86
C ASP A 334 13.63 -2.63 6.76
N ILE A 335 12.41 -2.09 6.80
CA ILE A 335 11.33 -2.40 5.86
C ILE A 335 11.62 -1.79 4.48
N THR A 336 12.13 -0.56 4.43
CA THR A 336 12.58 0.09 3.19
C THR A 336 13.74 -0.69 2.57
N SER A 337 14.64 -1.23 3.38
CA SER A 337 15.75 -2.07 2.91
C SER A 337 15.25 -3.37 2.27
N CYS A 338 14.23 -4.02 2.83
CA CYS A 338 13.55 -5.15 2.17
C CYS A 338 12.90 -4.74 0.84
N GLY A 339 12.14 -3.64 0.82
CA GLY A 339 11.54 -3.11 -0.41
C GLY A 339 12.57 -2.78 -1.50
N LYS A 340 13.72 -2.23 -1.12
CA LYS A 340 14.85 -1.93 -2.02
C LYS A 340 15.53 -3.21 -2.53
N LEU A 341 15.73 -4.23 -1.69
CA LEU A 341 16.26 -5.53 -2.14
C LEU A 341 15.36 -6.17 -3.21
N HIS A 342 14.03 -6.13 -3.03
CA HIS A 342 13.11 -6.58 -4.08
C HIS A 342 13.24 -5.75 -5.37
N LEU A 343 13.35 -4.42 -5.25
CA LEU A 343 13.51 -3.53 -6.40
C LEU A 343 14.80 -3.80 -7.18
N ASP A 344 15.91 -4.03 -6.49
CA ASP A 344 17.21 -4.33 -7.11
C ASP A 344 17.19 -5.68 -7.84
N VAL A 345 16.54 -6.70 -7.27
CA VAL A 345 16.32 -7.97 -7.97
C VAL A 345 15.45 -7.77 -9.21
N ALA A 346 14.34 -7.02 -9.10
CA ALA A 346 13.46 -6.72 -10.24
C ALA A 346 14.21 -6.01 -11.38
N ILE A 347 15.07 -5.04 -11.05
CA ILE A 347 15.94 -4.34 -12.03
C ILE A 347 16.92 -5.32 -12.69
N SER A 348 17.56 -6.21 -11.91
CA SER A 348 18.55 -7.18 -12.42
C SER A 348 17.95 -8.33 -13.25
N LEU A 349 16.64 -8.58 -13.09
CA LEU A 349 15.88 -9.48 -13.95
C LEU A 349 15.38 -8.74 -15.20
N LYS A 350 14.80 -7.53 -15.04
CA LYS A 350 14.37 -6.67 -16.16
C LYS A 350 15.48 -6.46 -17.19
N SER A 351 16.73 -6.25 -16.77
CA SER A 351 17.86 -6.03 -17.70
C SER A 351 18.21 -7.23 -18.59
N LYS A 352 17.57 -8.38 -18.38
CA LYS A 352 17.69 -9.60 -19.20
C LYS A 352 16.47 -9.86 -20.09
N LEU A 353 15.42 -9.03 -20.00
CA LEU A 353 14.18 -9.17 -20.76
C LEU A 353 14.22 -8.34 -22.05
N ASP A 354 13.32 -8.66 -22.98
CA ASP A 354 13.10 -7.86 -24.18
C ASP A 354 12.65 -6.43 -23.86
N LYS A 355 13.09 -5.46 -24.68
CA LYS A 355 12.69 -4.04 -24.58
C LYS A 355 11.18 -3.81 -24.56
N ASN A 356 10.41 -4.70 -25.19
CA ASN A 356 8.94 -4.66 -25.20
C ASN A 356 8.32 -4.75 -23.79
N VAL A 357 9.04 -5.34 -22.83
CA VAL A 357 8.60 -5.52 -21.44
C VAL A 357 8.91 -4.28 -20.58
N ASP A 358 9.91 -3.47 -20.97
CA ASP A 358 10.48 -2.42 -20.12
C ASP A 358 9.49 -1.36 -19.66
N LEU A 359 8.51 -1.02 -20.50
CA LEU A 359 7.50 -0.01 -20.19
C LEU A 359 6.48 -0.48 -19.12
N ILE A 360 6.32 -1.79 -18.90
CA ILE A 360 5.50 -2.34 -17.80
C ILE A 360 6.16 -2.03 -16.46
N PHE A 361 7.49 -2.08 -16.43
CA PHE A 361 8.33 -1.83 -15.26
C PHE A 361 8.71 -0.35 -15.07
N LEU A 362 8.18 0.56 -15.88
CA LEU A 362 8.43 2.01 -15.76
C LEU A 362 8.16 2.63 -14.36
N PRO A 363 7.23 2.13 -13.52
CA PRO A 363 7.08 2.61 -12.14
C PRO A 363 8.33 2.46 -11.25
N ILE A 364 9.35 1.68 -11.65
CA ILE A 364 10.66 1.62 -10.96
C ILE A 364 11.20 3.03 -10.70
N VAL A 365 11.06 3.95 -11.67
CA VAL A 365 11.50 5.35 -11.56
C VAL A 365 10.86 6.07 -10.38
N CYS A 366 9.58 5.80 -10.12
CA CYS A 366 8.81 6.39 -9.01
C CYS A 366 9.24 5.79 -7.66
N LEU A 367 9.48 4.47 -7.61
CA LEU A 367 9.95 3.77 -6.41
C LEU A 367 11.37 4.22 -6.03
N GLU A 368 12.33 4.19 -6.96
CA GLU A 368 13.71 4.61 -6.72
C GLU A 368 13.77 6.04 -6.22
N ARG A 369 12.98 6.93 -6.84
CA ARG A 369 12.85 8.32 -6.42
C ARG A 369 12.37 8.41 -4.98
N TYR A 370 11.25 7.77 -4.64
CA TYR A 370 10.69 7.84 -3.28
C TYR A 370 11.64 7.27 -2.22
N ILE A 371 12.30 6.13 -2.49
CA ILE A 371 13.31 5.55 -1.59
C ILE A 371 14.48 6.52 -1.38
N ASN A 372 14.93 7.22 -2.43
CA ASN A 372 15.99 8.22 -2.32
C ASN A 372 15.56 9.47 -1.55
N GLU A 373 14.32 9.96 -1.70
CA GLU A 373 13.81 11.06 -0.87
C GLU A 373 13.62 10.62 0.59
N LEU A 374 13.12 9.41 0.84
CA LEU A 374 13.00 8.84 2.19
C LEU A 374 14.37 8.72 2.89
N ARG A 375 15.42 8.36 2.15
CA ARG A 375 16.81 8.37 2.67
C ARG A 375 17.30 9.79 3.02
N LYS A 376 16.98 10.81 2.21
CA LYS A 376 17.40 12.21 2.48
C LYS A 376 16.75 12.81 3.73
N VAL A 377 15.59 12.29 4.15
CA VAL A 377 14.89 12.70 5.38
C VAL A 377 15.15 11.74 6.54
N ASP A 378 16.22 10.94 6.46
CA ASP A 378 16.62 9.94 7.45
C ASP A 378 15.47 9.02 7.88
N PHE A 379 14.75 8.50 6.88
CA PHE A 379 13.60 7.58 7.05
C PHE A 379 12.42 8.17 7.86
N ASN A 380 12.37 9.48 8.07
CA ASN A 380 11.22 10.15 8.66
C ASN A 380 10.00 10.19 7.70
N VAL A 381 9.12 9.21 7.82
CA VAL A 381 7.89 9.12 6.99
C VAL A 381 6.91 10.27 7.18
N PHE A 382 6.95 10.99 8.32
CA PHE A 382 6.06 12.10 8.62
C PHE A 382 6.53 13.43 8.00
N ASP A 383 7.70 13.48 7.36
CA ASP A 383 8.20 14.67 6.68
C ASP A 383 7.25 15.10 5.54
N THR A 384 6.76 16.34 5.62
CA THR A 384 5.82 16.91 4.63
C THR A 384 6.36 16.90 3.19
N ARG A 385 7.69 16.84 2.98
CA ARG A 385 8.32 16.73 1.66
C ARG A 385 7.93 15.43 0.95
N LEU A 386 7.75 14.32 1.69
CA LEU A 386 7.36 13.03 1.13
C LEU A 386 5.89 12.98 0.67
N GLN A 387 5.06 13.90 1.19
CA GLN A 387 3.63 13.98 0.87
C GLN A 387 3.34 14.90 -0.34
N LYS A 388 4.33 15.67 -0.80
CA LYS A 388 4.18 16.57 -1.96
C LYS A 388 4.33 15.78 -3.26
N ARG A 389 3.37 15.93 -4.17
CA ARG A 389 3.49 15.44 -5.55
C ARG A 389 4.64 16.16 -6.25
N ASP A 390 5.50 15.41 -6.92
CA ASP A 390 6.59 15.99 -7.71
C ASP A 390 6.10 16.47 -9.08
N SER A 391 6.35 17.75 -9.37
CA SER A 391 5.98 18.40 -10.63
C SER A 391 6.83 17.94 -11.83
N LEU A 392 8.03 17.41 -11.60
CA LEU A 392 8.95 16.94 -12.64
C LEU A 392 8.76 15.46 -12.98
N LEU A 393 7.90 14.72 -12.25
CA LEU A 393 7.68 13.29 -12.46
C LEU A 393 7.20 12.97 -13.89
N PRO A 394 6.26 13.72 -14.51
CA PRO A 394 5.89 13.49 -15.91
C PRO A 394 7.09 13.58 -16.86
N MET A 395 7.97 14.57 -16.67
CA MET A 395 9.18 14.75 -17.49
C MET A 395 10.18 13.60 -17.29
N ARG A 396 10.36 13.11 -16.06
CA ARG A 396 11.25 11.96 -15.77
C ARG A 396 10.73 10.66 -16.36
N VAL A 397 9.43 10.41 -16.25
CA VAL A 397 8.76 9.24 -16.85
C VAL A 397 8.87 9.28 -18.37
N LEU A 398 8.63 10.45 -19.00
CA LEU A 398 8.79 10.65 -20.44
C LEU A 398 10.25 10.49 -20.89
N TRP A 399 11.21 11.06 -20.17
CA TRP A 399 12.64 10.91 -20.46
C TRP A 399 13.08 9.44 -20.39
N LYS A 400 12.64 8.70 -19.37
CA LYS A 400 12.92 7.26 -19.28
C LYS A 400 12.20 6.42 -20.34
N LYS A 401 11.05 6.87 -20.86
CA LYS A 401 10.41 6.27 -22.04
C LYS A 401 11.23 6.49 -23.30
N LEU A 402 11.80 7.68 -23.50
CA LEU A 402 12.61 8.02 -24.69
C LEU A 402 13.99 7.33 -24.72
N LEU A 403 14.46 6.82 -23.58
CA LEU A 403 15.74 6.11 -23.44
C LEU A 403 15.66 4.59 -23.68
N HIS A 404 14.47 4.01 -23.92
CA HIS A 404 14.27 2.57 -24.16
C HIS A 404 13.76 2.31 -25.59
#